data_AF-A0A1I4QUS4-F1
#
_entry.id   AF-A0A1I4QUS4-F1
#
_cell.length_a   1.000
_cell.length_b   1.000
_cell.length_c   1.000
_cell.angle_alpha   90.00
_cell.angle_beta   90.00
_cell.angle_gamma   90.00
#
_symmetry.space_group_name_H-M   'P 1'
#
loop_
_entity.id
_entity.type
_entity.pdbx_description
1 polymer ?
#
loop_
_entity_poly.entity_id
_entity_poly.type
_entity_poly.pdbx_seq_one_letter_code
_entity_poly.pdbx_strand_id
1 'polypeptide(L)'
;MLYLFIAVLVGIFLGLLPSMPEGFYRAGQKILNFGLFILLFFMGVRLGSYPDVVGQLGLIGIRAALFALVTLVGSVLVVWMIERFILKRREPDK
;
A
#
# COMPACT_ATOMS: atom_id res chain seq x y z
N MET A 1 19.51 1.62 2.16
CA MET A 1 18.53 1.33 3.22
C MET A 1 18.43 2.43 4.25
N LEU A 2 19.54 2.92 4.82
CA LEU A 2 19.53 4.02 5.81
C LEU A 2 18.77 5.28 5.34
N TYR A 3 18.88 5.66 4.06
CA TYR A 3 18.18 6.83 3.50
C TYR A 3 16.65 6.75 3.61
N LEU A 4 16.05 5.56 3.47
CA LEU A 4 14.60 5.39 3.60
C LEU A 4 14.17 5.61 5.06
N PHE A 5 14.97 5.10 6.01
CA PHE A 5 14.73 5.33 7.43
C PHE A 5 14.82 6.81 7.78
N ILE A 6 15.84 7.52 7.30
CA ILE A 6 15.99 8.97 7.52
C ILE A 6 14.79 9.72 6.92
N ALA A 7 14.37 9.38 5.69
CA ALA A 7 13.22 10.02 5.05
C ALA A 7 11.91 9.83 5.84
N VAL A 8 11.66 8.63 6.36
CA VAL A 8 10.48 8.35 7.21
C VAL A 8 10.57 9.11 8.53
N LEU A 9 11.74 9.12 9.18
CA LEU A 9 11.94 9.85 10.44
C LEU A 9 11.72 11.36 10.25
N VAL A 10 12.22 11.94 9.17
CA VAL A 10 11.98 13.34 8.82
C VAL A 10 10.49 13.58 8.55
N GLY A 11 9.81 12.67 7.83
CA GLY A 11 8.36 12.77 7.59
C GLY A 11 7.55 12.76 8.89
N ILE A 12 7.91 11.91 9.85
CA ILE A 12 7.28 11.87 11.19
C ILE A 12 7.57 13.17 11.95
N PHE A 13 8.83 13.64 11.96
CA PHE A 13 9.21 14.89 12.61
C PHE A 13 8.46 16.10 12.04
N LEU A 14 8.31 16.16 10.71
CA LEU A 14 7.56 17.21 10.03
C LEU A 14 6.05 17.14 10.33
N GLY A 15 5.48 15.95 10.46
CA GLY A 15 4.07 15.77 10.83
C GLY A 15 3.75 16.12 12.30
N LEU A 16 4.74 16.09 13.19
CA LEU A 16 4.60 16.46 14.59
C LEU A 16 4.61 17.98 14.82
N LEU A 17 4.99 18.78 13.82
CA LEU A 17 4.94 20.24 13.93
C LEU A 17 3.48 20.72 13.88
N PRO A 18 2.94 21.34 14.96
CA PRO A 18 1.52 21.73 15.05
C PRO A 18 1.13 22.89 14.13
N SER A 19 2.08 23.46 13.37
CA SER A 19 1.90 24.64 12.53
C SER A 19 1.53 24.34 11.07
N MET A 20 1.20 23.08 10.73
CA MET A 20 0.87 22.72 9.35
C MET A 20 -0.57 23.13 8.98
N PRO A 21 -0.76 23.95 7.93
CA PRO A 21 -2.08 24.29 7.45
C PRO A 21 -2.78 23.05 6.89
N GLU A 22 -4.09 22.91 7.13
CA GLU A 22 -4.90 21.79 6.60
C GLU A 22 -4.80 21.63 5.08
N GLY A 23 -4.50 22.72 4.36
CA GLY A 23 -4.23 22.71 2.92
C GLY A 23 -2.99 21.90 2.53
N PHE A 24 -1.97 21.84 3.39
CA PHE A 24 -0.75 21.05 3.15
C PHE A 24 -1.04 19.55 3.14
N TYR A 25 -1.90 19.06 4.04
CA TYR A 25 -2.31 17.66 4.07
C TYR A 25 -3.09 17.26 2.81
N ARG A 26 -4.04 18.10 2.36
CA ARG A 26 -4.81 17.84 1.13
C ARG A 26 -3.93 17.91 -0.13
N ALA A 27 -2.99 18.87 -0.17
CA ALA A 27 -2.02 18.98 -1.26
C ALA A 27 -1.08 17.77 -1.29
N GLY A 28 -0.56 17.36 -0.14
CA GLY A 28 0.30 16.18 -0.01
C GLY A 28 -0.40 14.90 -0.47
N GLN A 29 -1.65 14.68 -0.08
CA GLN A 29 -2.48 13.57 -0.58
C GLN A 29 -2.64 13.59 -2.10
N LYS A 30 -2.96 14.74 -2.69
CA LYS A 30 -3.08 14.88 -4.15
C LYS A 30 -1.76 14.61 -4.86
N ILE A 31 -0.65 15.15 -4.35
CA ILE A 31 0.68 14.95 -4.92
C ILE A 31 1.09 13.47 -4.84
N LEU A 32 0.83 12.81 -3.71
CA LEU A 32 1.11 11.37 -3.54
C LEU A 32 0.31 10.51 -4.52
N ASN A 33 -0.99 10.74 -4.64
CA ASN A 33 -1.82 10.00 -5.59
C ASN A 33 -1.37 10.23 -7.03
N PHE A 34 -1.07 11.48 -7.39
CA PHE A 34 -0.57 11.81 -8.72
C PHE A 34 0.81 11.18 -8.99
N GLY A 35 1.69 11.20 -7.99
CA GLY A 35 2.98 10.54 -8.03
C GLY A 35 2.87 9.02 -8.16
N LEU A 36 1.93 8.40 -7.45
CA LEU A 36 1.64 6.97 -7.57
C LEU A 36 1.16 6.63 -8.99
N PHE A 37 0.27 7.44 -9.56
CA PHE A 37 -0.20 7.23 -10.93
C PHE A 37 0.96 7.31 -11.94
N ILE A 38 1.81 8.34 -11.82
CA ILE A 38 3.00 8.49 -12.64
C ILE A 38 3.93 7.27 -12.46
N LEU A 39 4.21 6.89 -11.22
CA LEU A 39 5.09 5.76 -10.91
C LEU A 39 4.57 4.46 -11.53
N LEU A 40 3.28 4.17 -11.38
CA LEU A 40 2.63 3.00 -11.96
C LEU A 40 2.70 3.01 -13.49
N PHE A 41 2.51 4.18 -14.11
CA PHE A 41 2.67 4.35 -15.55
C PHE A 41 4.09 4.01 -16.01
N PHE A 42 5.10 4.60 -15.38
CA PHE A 42 6.51 4.31 -15.69
C PHE A 42 6.88 2.85 -15.41
N MET A 43 6.32 2.24 -14.36
CA MET A 43 6.50 0.82 -14.08
C MET A 43 5.93 -0.04 -15.21
N GLY A 44 4.74 0.29 -15.71
CA GLY A 44 4.14 -0.35 -16.88
C GLY A 44 5.00 -0.22 -18.13
N VAL A 45 5.50 0.98 -18.43
CA VAL A 45 6.41 1.23 -19.58
C VAL A 45 7.69 0.41 -19.45
N ARG A 46 8.30 0.38 -18.25
CA ARG A 46 9.51 -0.41 -17.99
C ARG A 46 9.25 -1.89 -18.21
N LEU A 47 8.20 -2.45 -17.62
CA LEU A 47 7.85 -3.87 -17.79
C LEU A 47 7.54 -4.23 -19.24
N GLY A 48 6.85 -3.35 -19.98
CA GLY A 48 6.55 -3.53 -21.40
C GLY A 48 7.77 -3.45 -22.32
N SER A 49 8.84 -2.77 -21.90
CA SER A 49 10.10 -2.69 -22.64
C SER A 49 11.00 -3.93 -22.47
N TYR A 50 10.69 -4.83 -21.54
CA TYR A 50 11.45 -6.06 -21.33
C TYR A 50 10.79 -7.22 -22.09
N PRO A 51 11.38 -7.69 -23.22
CA PRO A 51 10.76 -8.72 -24.06
C PRO A 51 10.53 -10.04 -23.32
N ASP A 52 11.40 -10.38 -22.35
CA ASP A 52 11.24 -11.57 -21.51
C ASP A 52 9.99 -11.49 -20.62
N VAL A 53 9.71 -10.31 -20.08
CA VAL A 53 8.53 -10.06 -19.25
C VAL A 53 7.29 -10.13 -20.13
N VAL A 54 7.31 -9.45 -21.29
CA VAL A 54 6.19 -9.41 -22.26
C VAL A 54 5.85 -10.82 -22.77
N GLY A 55 6.85 -11.61 -23.13
CA GLY A 55 6.67 -13.00 -23.60
C GLY A 55 6.14 -13.94 -22.51
N GLN A 56 6.37 -13.62 -21.23
CA GLN A 56 5.90 -14.42 -20.10
C GLN A 56 4.69 -13.79 -19.36
N LEU A 57 4.08 -12.72 -19.90
CA LEU A 57 2.98 -12.00 -19.24
C LEU A 57 1.81 -12.92 -18.84
N GLY A 58 1.49 -13.94 -19.64
CA GLY A 58 0.43 -14.89 -19.30
C GLY A 58 0.74 -15.67 -18.02
N LEU A 59 1.97 -16.19 -17.89
CA LEU A 59 2.39 -16.96 -16.72
C LEU A 59 2.56 -16.05 -15.49
N ILE A 60 3.19 -14.89 -15.66
CA ILE A 60 3.37 -13.89 -14.59
C ILE A 60 2.00 -13.39 -14.13
N GLY A 61 1.09 -13.11 -15.05
CA GLY A 61 -0.27 -12.63 -14.78
C GLY A 61 -1.09 -13.63 -13.98
N ILE A 62 -1.09 -14.91 -14.36
CA ILE A 62 -1.79 -15.97 -13.60
C ILE A 62 -1.20 -16.11 -12.20
N ARG A 63 0.14 -16.15 -12.09
CA ARG A 63 0.81 -16.21 -10.77
C ARG A 63 0.43 -14.99 -9.92
N ALA A 64 0.49 -13.79 -10.49
CA ALA A 64 0.13 -12.55 -9.81
C ALA A 64 -1.35 -12.53 -9.37
N ALA A 65 -2.27 -13.01 -10.21
CA ALA A 65 -3.68 -13.13 -9.88
C ALA A 65 -3.92 -14.11 -8.72
N LEU A 66 -3.24 -15.26 -8.72
CA LEU A 66 -3.28 -16.21 -7.61
C LEU A 66 -2.72 -15.58 -6.32
N PHE A 67 -1.57 -14.90 -6.38
CA PHE A 67 -1.03 -14.17 -5.24
C PHE A 67 -1.99 -13.11 -4.72
N ALA A 68 -2.61 -12.33 -5.61
CA ALA A 68 -3.58 -11.31 -5.25
C ALA A 68 -4.81 -11.92 -4.56
N LEU A 69 -5.38 -13.00 -5.11
CA LEU A 69 -6.53 -13.70 -4.52
C LEU A 69 -6.19 -14.30 -3.15
N VAL A 70 -5.07 -15.03 -3.05
CA VAL A 70 -4.65 -15.64 -1.78
C VAL A 70 -4.38 -14.56 -0.72
N THR A 71 -3.72 -13.47 -1.09
CA THR A 71 -3.44 -12.36 -0.18
C THR A 71 -4.71 -11.62 0.23
N LEU A 72 -5.65 -11.41 -0.69
CA LEU A 72 -6.93 -10.76 -0.41
C LEU A 72 -7.78 -11.62 0.54
N VAL A 73 -7.97 -12.90 0.20
CA VAL A 73 -8.73 -13.84 1.03
C VAL A 73 -8.04 -14.02 2.38
N GLY A 74 -6.73 -14.18 2.41
CA GLY A 74 -5.95 -14.31 3.64
C GLY A 74 -6.08 -13.09 4.55
N SER A 75 -5.95 -11.88 3.99
CA SER A 75 -6.12 -10.62 4.74
C SER A 75 -7.51 -10.52 5.36
N VAL A 76 -8.57 -10.74 4.57
CA VAL A 76 -9.96 -10.69 5.05
C VAL A 76 -10.24 -11.77 6.09
N LEU A 77 -9.76 -13.00 5.88
CA LEU A 77 -9.94 -14.12 6.80
C LEU A 77 -9.27 -13.86 8.14
N VAL A 78 -8.05 -13.31 8.14
CA VAL A 78 -7.33 -12.95 9.37
C VAL A 78 -8.07 -11.86 10.14
N VAL A 79 -8.52 -10.79 9.47
CA VAL A 79 -9.31 -9.73 10.12
C VAL A 79 -10.58 -10.29 10.73
N TRP A 80 -11.31 -11.11 9.98
CA TRP A 80 -12.53 -11.77 10.45
C TRP A 80 -12.28 -12.70 11.64
N MET A 81 -11.18 -13.46 11.62
CA MET A 81 -10.78 -14.32 12.73
C MET A 81 -10.45 -13.50 13.98
N ILE A 82 -9.71 -12.39 13.83
CA ILE A 82 -9.37 -11.49 14.93
C ILE A 82 -10.65 -10.88 15.53
N GLU A 83 -11.57 -10.38 14.70
CA GLU A 83 -12.86 -9.86 15.16
C GLU A 83 -13.65 -10.90 15.96
N ARG A 84 -13.74 -12.12 15.45
CA ARG A 84 -14.54 -13.17 16.07
C ARG A 84 -13.92 -13.74 17.35
N PHE A 85 -12.59 -13.82 17.45
CA PHE A 85 -11.91 -14.42 18.60
C PHE A 85 -11.52 -13.41 19.69
N ILE A 86 -11.14 -12.19 19.31
CA ILE A 86 -10.57 -11.20 20.24
C ILE A 86 -11.58 -10.10 20.58
N LEU A 87 -12.31 -9.58 19.59
CA LEU A 87 -13.24 -8.46 19.81
C LEU A 87 -14.58 -8.94 20.41
N LYS A 88 -15.08 -10.12 20.03
CA LYS A 88 -16.31 -10.69 20.63
C LYS A 88 -16.19 -11.12 22.11
N ARG A 89 -14.97 -11.16 22.68
CA ARG A 89 -14.78 -11.32 24.14
C ARG A 89 -14.81 -10.00 24.92
N ARG A 90 -14.94 -8.85 24.25
CA ARG A 90 -15.01 -7.51 24.87
C ARG A 90 -16.43 -6.93 24.97
N GLU A 91 -17.46 -7.76 24.87
CA GLU A 91 -18.80 -7.42 25.37
C GLU A 91 -19.07 -8.17 26.68
N PRO A 92 -18.49 -7.77 27.83
CA PRO A 92 -19.20 -7.86 29.09
C PRO A 92 -20.17 -6.67 29.14
N ASP A 93 -21.45 -6.99 28.95
CA ASP A 93 -22.60 -6.43 29.66
C ASP A 93 -22.50 -4.97 30.13
N LYS A 94 -23.23 -4.08 29.46
CA LYS A 94 -23.77 -2.85 30.04
C LYS A 94 -25.21 -2.67 29.61
#